data_AF-A0A5R9Q121-F1
#
_entry.id   AF-A0A5R9Q121-F1
#
_cell.length_a   1.000
_cell.length_b   1.000
_cell.length_c   1.000
_cell.angle_alpha   90.00
_cell.angle_beta   90.00
_cell.angle_gamma   90.00
#
_symmetry.space_group_name_H-M   'P 1'
#
loop_
_entity.id
_entity.type
_entity.pdbx_description
1 polymer ?
#
loop_
_entity_poly.entity_id
_entity_poly.type
_entity_poly.pdbx_seq_one_letter_code
_entity_poly.pdbx_strand_id
1 'polypeptide(L)'
;MFLNRLTINEKQAFLVLAHHVAHSDNDFSMEEEILIAKYCMEMQMDDIEYDEARFDLASVLNTFECDSHQKIALLELMALIHADGNVAKEEQQLLNDMVAHFGLNPNLVIIYREWSKNILSLFTQGEALIHL
;
A
#
# COMPACT_ATOMS: atom_id res chain seq x y z
N MET A 1 -1.73 -1.78 8.42
CA MET A 1 -2.52 -1.24 9.54
C MET A 1 -3.79 -0.59 9.01
N PHE A 2 -4.83 -0.39 9.83
CA PHE A 2 -6.13 0.20 9.44
C PHE A 2 -6.93 -0.48 8.30
N LEU A 3 -6.39 -1.47 7.60
CA LEU A 3 -7.04 -2.15 6.47
C LEU A 3 -8.28 -2.92 6.90
N ASN A 4 -8.36 -3.28 8.18
CA ASN A 4 -9.56 -3.86 8.77
C ASN A 4 -10.79 -2.93 8.77
N ARG A 5 -10.60 -1.62 8.54
CA ARG A 5 -11.69 -0.62 8.45
C ARG A 5 -12.31 -0.54 7.05
N LEU A 6 -11.63 -1.08 6.03
CA LEU A 6 -12.13 -1.10 4.66
C LEU A 6 -13.30 -2.09 4.52
N THR A 7 -14.20 -1.81 3.58
CA THR A 7 -15.22 -2.78 3.16
C THR A 7 -14.58 -3.95 2.42
N ILE A 8 -15.31 -5.07 2.25
CA ILE A 8 -14.79 -6.25 1.55
C ILE A 8 -14.32 -5.90 0.13
N ASN A 9 -15.08 -5.07 -0.59
CA ASN A 9 -14.70 -4.65 -1.95
C ASN A 9 -13.44 -3.78 -1.94
N GLU A 10 -13.34 -2.83 -1.00
CA GLU A 10 -12.15 -1.98 -0.86
C GLU A 10 -10.91 -2.77 -0.43
N LYS A 11 -11.06 -3.83 0.37
CA LYS A 11 -9.96 -4.74 0.74
C LYS A 11 -9.43 -5.48 -0.50
N GLN A 12 -10.32 -5.99 -1.36
CA GLN A 12 -9.91 -6.60 -2.62
C GLN A 12 -9.23 -5.59 -3.54
N ALA A 13 -9.81 -4.39 -3.68
CA ALA A 13 -9.22 -3.30 -4.46
C ALA A 13 -7.83 -2.91 -3.93
N PHE A 14 -7.65 -2.87 -2.61
CA PHE A 14 -6.36 -2.59 -2.00
C PHE A 14 -5.32 -3.68 -2.32
N LEU A 15 -5.69 -4.97 -2.26
CA LEU A 15 -4.77 -6.04 -2.66
C LEU A 15 -4.37 -5.95 -4.13
N VAL A 16 -5.28 -5.55 -5.03
CA VAL A 16 -4.95 -5.29 -6.44
C VAL A 16 -3.91 -4.17 -6.58
N LEU A 17 -4.04 -3.09 -5.80
CA LEU A 17 -3.03 -2.01 -5.78
C LEU A 17 -1.69 -2.49 -5.22
N ALA A 18 -1.72 -3.25 -4.12
CA ALA A 18 -0.52 -3.76 -3.47
C ALA A 18 0.28 -4.68 -4.39
N HIS A 19 -0.39 -5.62 -5.07
CA HIS A 19 0.25 -6.48 -6.06
C HIS A 19 0.74 -5.70 -7.28
N HIS A 20 0.01 -4.70 -7.75
CA HIS A 20 0.49 -3.87 -8.86
C HIS A 20 1.79 -3.14 -8.51
N VAL A 21 1.89 -2.58 -7.29
CA VAL A 21 3.12 -1.95 -6.79
C VAL A 21 4.27 -2.96 -6.77
N ALA A 22 4.05 -4.10 -6.11
CA ALA A 22 5.02 -5.17 -5.96
C ALA A 22 5.52 -5.79 -7.28
N HIS A 23 4.79 -5.62 -8.39
CA HIS A 23 5.19 -6.10 -9.72
C HIS A 23 5.72 -4.98 -10.63
N SER A 24 5.73 -3.72 -10.17
CA SER A 24 5.97 -2.56 -11.03
C SER A 24 7.43 -2.38 -11.46
N ASP A 25 8.40 -2.90 -10.71
CA ASP A 25 9.83 -2.77 -10.98
C ASP A 25 10.51 -4.08 -11.41
N ASN A 26 9.71 -5.14 -11.69
CA ASN A 26 10.13 -6.51 -11.97
C ASN A 26 10.88 -7.23 -10.82
N ASP A 27 10.91 -6.67 -9.61
CA ASP A 27 11.59 -7.30 -8.46
C ASP A 27 10.66 -7.37 -7.25
N PHE A 28 9.70 -8.30 -7.30
CA PHE A 28 8.83 -8.56 -6.15
C PHE A 28 9.65 -9.06 -4.96
N SER A 29 9.91 -8.16 -4.02
CA SER A 29 10.86 -8.37 -2.94
C SER A 29 10.29 -9.27 -1.85
N MET A 30 11.17 -9.93 -1.08
CA MET A 30 10.74 -10.73 0.08
C MET A 30 10.06 -9.87 1.15
N GLU A 31 10.51 -8.63 1.32
CA GLU A 31 9.93 -7.66 2.24
C GLU A 31 8.51 -7.28 1.84
N GLU A 32 8.25 -7.10 0.54
CA GLU A 32 6.93 -6.84 0.00
C GLU A 32 5.99 -8.05 0.14
N GLU A 33 6.47 -9.26 -0.16
CA GLU A 33 5.71 -10.50 0.02
C GLU A 33 5.27 -10.67 1.49
N ILE A 34 6.20 -10.45 2.43
CA ILE A 34 5.91 -10.49 3.87
C ILE A 34 4.89 -9.43 4.25
N LEU A 35 4.95 -8.23 3.66
CA LEU A 35 4.03 -7.15 3.98
C LEU A 35 2.63 -7.38 3.41
N ILE A 36 2.52 -7.89 2.18
CA ILE A 36 1.24 -8.30 1.58
C ILE A 36 0.60 -9.42 2.40
N ALA A 37 1.37 -10.42 2.84
CA ALA A 37 0.87 -11.46 3.74
C ALA A 37 0.33 -10.88 5.07
N LYS A 38 0.99 -9.85 5.63
CA LYS A 38 0.50 -9.12 6.81
C LYS A 38 -0.80 -8.37 6.52
N TYR A 39 -0.94 -7.77 5.34
CA TYR A 39 -2.19 -7.14 4.93
C TYR A 39 -3.34 -8.14 4.86
N CYS A 40 -3.12 -9.31 4.24
CA CYS A 40 -4.11 -10.40 4.18
C CYS A 40 -4.55 -10.83 5.59
N MET A 41 -3.58 -11.05 6.50
CA MET A 41 -3.87 -11.38 7.90
C MET A 41 -4.69 -10.30 8.61
N GLU A 42 -4.32 -9.03 8.45
CA GLU A 42 -5.04 -7.91 9.06
C GLU A 42 -6.48 -7.78 8.53
N MET A 43 -6.64 -7.95 7.21
CA MET A 43 -7.93 -7.86 6.54
C MET A 43 -8.82 -9.08 6.78
N GLN A 44 -8.24 -10.18 7.29
CA GLN A 44 -8.88 -11.49 7.46
C GLN A 44 -9.40 -12.03 6.13
N MET A 45 -8.55 -11.99 5.11
CA MET A 45 -8.87 -12.42 3.75
C MET A 45 -7.71 -13.21 3.16
N ASP A 46 -8.04 -14.15 2.29
CA ASP A 46 -7.05 -14.82 1.45
C ASP A 46 -6.48 -13.82 0.43
N ASP A 47 -5.27 -14.11 -0.04
CA ASP A 47 -4.64 -13.34 -1.10
C ASP A 47 -5.37 -13.52 -2.45
N ILE A 48 -5.07 -12.64 -3.40
CA ILE A 48 -5.69 -12.63 -4.74
C ILE A 48 -4.72 -13.11 -5.81
N GLU A 49 -5.28 -13.62 -6.91
CA GLU A 49 -4.53 -13.80 -8.14
C GLU A 49 -4.47 -12.45 -8.87
N TYR A 50 -3.27 -11.89 -8.99
CA TYR A 50 -3.03 -10.63 -9.70
C TYR A 50 -2.77 -10.89 -11.19
N ASP A 51 -3.47 -10.14 -12.05
CA ASP A 51 -3.32 -10.17 -13.51
C ASP A 51 -3.08 -8.74 -14.01
N GLU A 52 -1.83 -8.41 -14.31
CA GLU A 52 -1.41 -7.09 -14.80
C GLU A 52 -2.19 -6.67 -16.07
N ALA A 53 -2.54 -7.63 -16.95
CA ALA A 53 -3.25 -7.33 -18.19
C ALA A 53 -4.69 -6.86 -17.97
N ARG A 54 -5.25 -7.08 -16.76
CA ARG A 54 -6.59 -6.65 -16.37
C ARG A 54 -6.58 -5.46 -15.42
N PHE A 55 -5.41 -4.96 -15.05
CA PHE A 55 -5.29 -3.85 -14.12
C PHE A 55 -5.79 -2.55 -14.77
N ASP A 56 -6.75 -1.91 -14.12
CA ASP A 56 -7.18 -0.55 -14.45
C ASP A 56 -7.23 0.29 -13.16
N LEU A 57 -6.26 1.19 -13.03
CA LEU A 57 -6.10 2.04 -11.85
C LEU A 57 -7.38 2.81 -11.55
N ALA A 58 -8.02 3.41 -12.56
CA ALA A 58 -9.21 4.25 -12.33
C ALA A 58 -10.38 3.44 -11.76
N SER A 59 -10.67 2.26 -12.31
CA SER A 59 -11.70 1.35 -11.80
C SER A 59 -11.41 0.91 -10.36
N VAL A 60 -10.17 0.54 -10.06
CA VAL A 60 -9.76 0.13 -8.71
C VAL A 60 -9.94 1.28 -7.72
N LEU A 61 -9.47 2.48 -8.05
CA LEU A 61 -9.59 3.66 -7.18
C LEU A 61 -11.04 4.10 -6.98
N ASN A 62 -11.92 3.92 -7.97
CA ASN A 62 -13.35 4.20 -7.83
C ASN A 62 -14.07 3.30 -6.81
N THR A 63 -13.45 2.21 -6.36
CA THR A 63 -14.00 1.35 -5.30
C THR A 63 -13.97 2.04 -3.93
N PHE A 64 -13.08 3.02 -3.73
CA PHE A 64 -12.92 3.74 -2.47
C PHE A 64 -13.83 4.97 -2.42
N GLU A 65 -15.07 4.80 -1.96
CA GLU A 65 -16.06 5.88 -1.91
C GLU A 65 -15.85 6.83 -0.72
N CYS A 66 -15.33 6.30 0.40
CA CYS A 66 -15.17 7.06 1.63
C CYS A 66 -13.83 7.80 1.70
N ASP A 67 -13.88 9.09 2.01
CA ASP A 67 -12.73 9.98 2.23
C ASP A 67 -11.69 9.42 3.22
N SER A 68 -12.14 8.70 4.25
CA SER A 68 -11.25 8.06 5.21
C SER A 68 -10.62 6.78 4.67
N HIS A 69 -11.32 6.04 3.83
CA HIS A 69 -10.84 4.78 3.23
C HIS A 69 -9.80 5.04 2.14
N GLN A 70 -10.01 6.09 1.34
CA GLN A 70 -9.00 6.60 0.39
C GLN A 70 -7.68 6.95 1.09
N LYS A 71 -7.77 7.64 2.24
CA LYS A 71 -6.60 7.97 3.07
C LYS A 71 -5.94 6.73 3.67
N ILE A 72 -6.71 5.73 4.10
CA ILE A 72 -6.18 4.44 4.57
C ILE A 72 -5.42 3.74 3.43
N ALA A 73 -6.02 3.63 2.25
CA ALA A 73 -5.38 3.00 1.10
C ALA A 73 -4.05 3.67 0.73
N LEU A 74 -4.03 5.00 0.67
CA LEU A 74 -2.81 5.77 0.39
C LEU A 74 -1.73 5.56 1.48
N LEU A 75 -2.14 5.59 2.75
CA LEU A 75 -1.22 5.46 3.89
C LEU A 75 -0.54 4.08 3.90
N GLU A 76 -1.33 3.03 3.71
CA GLU A 76 -0.85 1.66 3.76
C GLU A 76 -0.04 1.30 2.52
N LEU A 77 -0.47 1.72 1.33
CA LEU A 77 0.29 1.48 0.10
C LEU A 77 1.65 2.19 0.14
N MET A 78 1.72 3.36 0.78
CA MET A 78 3.00 4.06 0.95
C MET A 78 3.95 3.33 1.91
N ALA A 79 3.45 2.53 2.86
CA ALA A 79 4.30 1.67 3.67
C ALA A 79 4.91 0.53 2.83
N LEU A 80 4.16 -0.02 1.87
CA LEU A 80 4.66 -1.02 0.92
C LEU A 80 5.76 -0.45 0.02
N ILE A 81 5.49 0.66 -0.65
CA ILE A 81 6.44 1.34 -1.56
C ILE A 81 7.76 1.75 -0.88
N HIS A 82 7.76 1.90 0.45
CA HIS A 82 8.98 2.27 1.19
C HIS A 82 9.57 1.10 1.98
N ALA A 83 9.03 -0.11 1.85
CA ALA A 83 9.46 -1.27 2.62
C ALA A 83 10.86 -1.74 2.25
N ASP A 84 11.20 -1.69 0.96
CA ASP A 84 12.49 -2.09 0.38
C ASP A 84 13.57 -0.98 0.43
N GLY A 85 13.13 0.26 0.69
CA GLY A 85 13.97 1.46 0.78
C GLY A 85 14.24 2.18 -0.54
N ASN A 86 13.75 1.68 -1.69
CA ASN A 86 13.96 2.29 -3.00
C ASN A 86 12.63 2.53 -3.72
N VAL A 87 12.24 3.80 -3.83
CA VAL A 87 11.02 4.15 -4.57
C VAL A 87 11.32 4.29 -6.05
N ALA A 88 10.77 3.40 -6.87
CA ALA A 88 10.81 3.46 -8.32
C ALA A 88 9.96 4.64 -8.85
N LYS A 89 10.22 5.05 -10.10
CA LYS A 89 9.51 6.18 -10.71
C LYS A 89 8.04 5.83 -10.94
N GLU A 90 7.77 4.58 -11.28
CA GLU A 90 6.47 3.99 -11.55
C GLU A 90 5.59 4.02 -10.29
N GLU A 91 6.13 3.59 -9.15
CA GLU A 91 5.44 3.66 -7.84
C GLU A 91 5.15 5.11 -7.43
N GLN A 92 6.11 6.01 -7.65
CA GLN A 92 5.92 7.43 -7.37
C GLN A 92 4.82 8.03 -8.26
N GLN A 93 4.73 7.60 -9.52
CA GLN A 93 3.66 8.02 -10.43
C GLN A 93 2.31 7.49 -9.96
N LEU A 94 2.22 6.23 -9.55
CA LEU A 94 1.00 5.64 -8.99
C LEU A 94 0.49 6.42 -7.78
N LEU A 95 1.36 6.77 -6.83
CA LEU A 95 0.98 7.58 -5.67
C LEU A 95 0.43 8.96 -6.07
N ASN A 96 1.04 9.60 -7.07
CA ASN A 96 0.57 10.89 -7.58
C ASN A 96 -0.81 10.75 -8.23
N ASP A 97 -1.02 9.69 -9.01
CA ASP A 97 -2.29 9.41 -9.68
C ASP A 97 -3.40 9.12 -8.66
N MET A 98 -3.10 8.37 -7.59
CA MET A 98 -4.03 8.16 -6.47
C MET A 98 -4.43 9.47 -5.79
N VAL A 99 -3.45 10.33 -5.49
CA VAL A 99 -3.70 11.63 -4.84
C VAL A 99 -4.56 12.53 -5.72
N ALA A 100 -4.27 12.55 -7.02
CA ALA A 100 -5.06 13.32 -8.00
C ALA A 100 -6.49 12.76 -8.12
N HIS A 101 -6.64 11.44 -8.22
CA HIS A 101 -7.94 10.78 -8.36
C HIS A 101 -8.82 10.97 -7.12
N PHE A 102 -8.25 10.84 -5.92
CA PHE A 102 -8.96 11.06 -4.66
C PHE A 102 -9.15 12.55 -4.32
N GLY A 103 -8.60 13.48 -5.11
CA GLY A 103 -8.68 14.92 -4.85
C GLY A 103 -8.01 15.33 -3.53
N LEU A 104 -6.99 14.58 -3.11
CA LEU A 104 -6.28 14.83 -1.86
C LEU A 104 -5.27 15.97 -2.00
N ASN A 105 -4.99 16.67 -0.91
CA ASN A 105 -3.94 17.70 -0.90
C ASN A 105 -2.57 17.04 -1.16
N PRO A 106 -1.82 17.44 -2.20
CA PRO A 106 -0.52 16.83 -2.53
C PRO A 106 0.50 16.89 -1.39
N ASN A 107 0.40 17.88 -0.49
CA ASN A 107 1.28 17.97 0.68
C ASN A 107 1.08 16.81 1.67
N LEU A 108 -0.06 16.09 1.61
CA LEU A 108 -0.29 14.90 2.42
C LEU A 108 0.69 13.77 2.07
N VAL A 109 1.16 13.68 0.83
CA VAL A 109 2.15 12.67 0.41
C VAL A 109 3.43 12.79 1.23
N ILE A 110 3.88 14.01 1.49
CA ILE A 110 5.09 14.26 2.30
C ILE A 110 4.87 13.77 3.74
N ILE A 111 3.73 14.13 4.33
CA ILE A 111 3.40 13.75 5.71
C ILE A 111 3.29 12.24 5.85
N TYR A 112 2.57 11.60 4.93
CA TYR A 112 2.33 10.17 4.99
C TYR A 112 3.63 9.40 4.73
N ARG A 113 4.49 9.88 3.82
CA ARG A 113 5.81 9.28 3.58
C ARG A 113 6.65 9.24 4.84
N GLU A 114 6.77 10.39 5.52
CA GLU A 114 7.57 10.47 6.75
C GLU A 114 6.97 9.63 7.87
N TRP A 115 5.64 9.56 7.96
CA TRP A 115 4.98 8.65 8.89
C TRP A 115 5.30 7.18 8.59
N SER A 116 5.20 6.74 7.32
CA SER A 116 5.48 5.35 6.93
C SER A 116 6.92 4.96 7.22
N LYS A 117 7.89 5.82 6.88
CA LYS A 117 9.32 5.60 7.21
C LYS A 117 9.56 5.46 8.72
N ASN A 118 8.91 6.29 9.53
CA ASN A 118 9.03 6.24 10.98
C ASN A 118 8.47 4.93 11.54
N ILE A 119 7.30 4.48 11.07
CA ILE A 119 6.71 3.21 11.50
C ILE A 119 7.58 2.03 11.10
N LEU A 120 8.09 2.00 9.87
CA LEU A 120 9.01 0.95 9.41
C LEU A 120 10.29 0.91 10.26
N SER A 121 10.88 2.07 10.55
CA SER A 121 12.07 2.15 11.41
C SER A 121 11.79 1.64 12.84
N LEU A 122 10.65 2.02 13.42
CA LEU A 122 10.23 1.54 14.74
C LEU A 122 9.97 0.02 14.74
N PHE A 123 9.40 -0.51 13.66
CA PHE A 123 9.19 -1.94 13.49
C PHE A 123 10.53 -2.70 13.46
N THR A 124 11.49 -2.26 12.63
CA THR A 124 12.84 -2.85 12.57
C THR A 124 13.54 -2.81 13.92
N GLN A 125 13.42 -1.70 14.66
CA GLN A 125 13.97 -1.58 16.01
C GLN A 125 13.29 -2.57 16.97
N GLY A 126 11.97 -2.70 16.91
CA GLY A 126 11.21 -3.67 17.70
C GLY A 126 11.66 -5.12 17.48
N GLU A 127 11.83 -5.53 16.23
CA GLU A 127 12.34 -6.86 15.89
C GLU A 127 13.75 -7.10 16.43
N ALA A 128 14.65 -6.11 16.29
CA ALA A 128 16.00 -6.21 16.83
C ALA A 128 16.00 -6.40 18.36
N LEU A 129 15.10 -5.73 19.09
CA LEU A 129 14.98 -5.85 20.54
C LEU A 129 14.52 -7.23 21.01
N ILE A 130 13.75 -7.97 20.20
CA ILE A 130 13.30 -9.34 20.53
C ILE A 130 14.47 -10.34 20.49
N HIS A 131 15.49 -10.03 19.68
CA HIS A 131 16.65 -10.89 19.44
C HIS A 131 17.93 -10.45 20.19
N LEU A 132 17.83 -9.45 21.07
CA LEU A 132 18.89 -9.07 22.01
C LEU A 132 19.02 -10.09 23.16
#